data_AF-A0A350UKZ4-F1
#
_entry.id   AF-A0A350UKZ4-F1
#
_cell.length_a   1.000
_cell.length_b   1.000
_cell.length_c   1.000
_cell.angle_alpha   90.00
_cell.angle_beta   90.00
_cell.angle_gamma   90.00
#
_symmetry.space_group_name_H-M   'P 1'
#
loop_
_entity.id
_entity.type
_entity.pdbx_description
1 polymer ?
#
loop_
_entity_poly.entity_id
_entity_poly.type
_entity_poly.pdbx_seq_one_letter_code
_entity_poly.pdbx_strand_id
1 'polypeptide(L)'
;MPELPLLEQALWIAQTILYGVLLARLISLGLAAQHRCLIAYLGLSMVGALLLMALQFNTNAYAYTWAGAVIVRSGLAALVVREIAAQVLVEYRGLSLLSRNSMVWVVVLCALGSLAAISYGFDFSGESFPFLRILLLFDQMMALTLMFCLVILLGFVLWFPMPLARNVQLYSFGFLIPLFATGVTVAVRMLGGPEWHRPMSGISTLVNIVCLGWWAICLRAGAESRVGAAIIPRGPETERRLLGQLAELNQVLESRRKNI
;
A
#
# COMPACT_ATOMS: atom_id res chain seq x y z
N MET A 1 -31.90 3.02 -2.96
CA MET A 1 -31.00 2.56 -4.02
C MET A 1 -31.80 1.95 -5.19
N PRO A 2 -32.68 2.67 -5.91
CA PRO A 2 -33.55 2.02 -6.92
C PRO A 2 -33.02 2.05 -8.36
N GLU A 3 -31.94 2.78 -8.65
CA GLU A 3 -31.56 3.14 -10.03
C GLU A 3 -30.21 2.55 -10.50
N LEU A 4 -29.52 1.77 -9.66
CA LEU A 4 -28.30 1.07 -10.08
C LEU A 4 -28.67 -0.29 -10.68
N PRO A 5 -28.10 -0.69 -11.82
CA PRO A 5 -28.33 -2.02 -12.38
C PRO A 5 -27.93 -3.09 -11.35
N LEU A 6 -28.75 -4.12 -11.17
CA LEU A 6 -28.58 -5.19 -10.17
C LEU A 6 -27.15 -5.77 -10.14
N LEU A 7 -26.49 -5.80 -11.29
CA LEU A 7 -25.11 -6.26 -11.44
C LEU A 7 -24.10 -5.39 -10.69
N GLU A 8 -24.23 -4.06 -10.74
CA GLU A 8 -23.31 -3.14 -10.07
C GLU A 8 -23.44 -3.22 -8.55
N GLN A 9 -24.67 -3.40 -8.06
CA GLN A 9 -24.93 -3.62 -6.63
C GLN A 9 -24.36 -4.97 -6.15
N ALA A 10 -24.51 -6.03 -6.94
CA ALA A 10 -23.94 -7.35 -6.63
C ALA A 10 -22.40 -7.30 -6.59
N LEU A 11 -21.76 -6.62 -7.54
CA LEU A 11 -20.30 -6.45 -7.56
C LEU A 11 -19.80 -5.69 -6.31
N TRP A 12 -20.49 -4.61 -5.92
CA TRP A 12 -20.14 -3.84 -4.72
C TRP A 12 -20.24 -4.65 -3.43
N ILE A 13 -21.32 -5.43 -3.29
CA ILE A 13 -21.52 -6.31 -2.13
C ILE A 13 -20.42 -7.39 -2.11
N ALA A 14 -20.13 -8.02 -3.26
CA ALA A 14 -19.08 -9.02 -3.37
C ALA A 14 -17.70 -8.47 -2.98
N GLN A 15 -17.36 -7.26 -3.44
CA GLN A 15 -16.12 -6.58 -3.07
C GLN A 15 -16.04 -6.31 -1.56
N THR A 16 -17.14 -5.85 -0.95
CA THR A 16 -17.21 -5.58 0.49
C THR A 16 -17.03 -6.85 1.32
N ILE A 17 -17.67 -7.95 0.91
CA ILE A 17 -17.51 -9.26 1.54
C ILE A 17 -16.05 -9.71 1.45
N LEU A 18 -15.41 -9.55 0.29
CA LEU A 18 -14.00 -9.93 0.10
C LEU A 18 -13.03 -9.14 0.98
N TYR A 19 -13.29 -7.84 1.22
CA TYR A 19 -12.51 -7.10 2.21
C TYR A 19 -12.61 -7.72 3.60
N GLY A 20 -13.82 -8.11 4.03
CA GLY A 20 -14.05 -8.79 5.30
C GLY A 20 -13.37 -10.16 5.37
N VAL A 21 -13.45 -10.96 4.31
CA VAL A 21 -12.79 -12.28 4.23
C VAL A 21 -11.27 -12.13 4.31
N LEU A 22 -10.68 -11.18 3.58
CA LEU A 22 -9.24 -10.94 3.61
C LEU A 22 -8.78 -10.47 4.99
N LEU A 23 -9.53 -9.56 5.63
CA LEU A 23 -9.25 -9.06 6.97
C LEU A 23 -9.34 -10.18 8.02
N ALA A 24 -10.40 -11.00 7.99
CA ALA A 24 -10.55 -12.15 8.87
C ALA A 24 -9.41 -13.16 8.67
N ARG A 25 -9.00 -13.41 7.42
CA ARG A 25 -7.90 -14.31 7.11
C ARG A 25 -6.57 -13.78 7.62
N LEU A 26 -6.26 -12.49 7.43
CA LEU A 26 -5.04 -11.86 7.98
C LEU A 26 -4.96 -11.96 9.51
N ILE A 27 -6.08 -11.78 10.21
CA ILE A 27 -6.16 -11.93 11.66
C ILE A 27 -5.95 -13.40 12.06
N SER A 28 -6.63 -14.34 11.39
CA SER A 28 -6.53 -15.78 11.68
C SER A 28 -5.12 -16.34 11.50
N LEU A 29 -4.34 -15.75 10.58
CA LEU A 29 -2.98 -16.17 10.26
C LEU A 29 -1.91 -15.49 11.16
N GLY A 30 -2.31 -14.64 12.12
CA GLY A 30 -1.40 -13.94 13.03
C GLY A 30 -0.58 -12.82 12.38
N LEU A 31 -0.83 -12.51 11.12
CA LEU A 31 -0.13 -11.49 10.32
C LEU A 31 -0.53 -10.05 10.71
N ALA A 32 -1.49 -9.91 11.61
CA ALA A 32 -2.06 -8.62 11.98
C ALA A 32 -1.08 -7.68 12.69
N ALA A 33 -0.15 -8.23 13.47
CA ALA A 33 0.83 -7.42 14.19
C ALA A 33 1.88 -6.80 13.25
N GLN A 34 2.18 -7.48 12.13
CA GLN A 34 3.18 -7.09 11.14
C GLN A 34 2.61 -6.15 10.06
N HIS A 35 1.33 -6.32 9.70
CA HIS A 35 0.65 -5.55 8.65
C HIS A 35 -0.44 -4.63 9.17
N ARG A 36 -0.08 -3.76 10.13
CA ARG A 36 -1.03 -2.89 10.84
C ARG A 36 -1.70 -1.88 9.91
N CYS A 37 -0.95 -1.29 8.97
CA CYS A 37 -1.51 -0.28 8.06
C CYS A 37 -2.49 -0.91 7.08
N LEU A 38 -2.20 -2.13 6.60
CA LEU A 38 -3.11 -2.87 5.72
C LEU A 38 -4.43 -3.19 6.41
N ILE A 39 -4.38 -3.66 7.66
CA ILE A 39 -5.61 -3.97 8.41
C ILE A 39 -6.43 -2.71 8.64
N ALA A 40 -5.78 -1.59 9.00
CA ALA A 40 -6.46 -0.32 9.13
C ALA A 40 -7.10 0.12 7.80
N TYR A 41 -6.38 -0.03 6.68
CA TYR A 41 -6.88 0.28 5.35
C TYR A 41 -8.09 -0.58 4.96
N LEU A 42 -8.01 -1.90 5.15
CA LEU A 42 -9.08 -2.85 4.82
C LEU A 42 -10.31 -2.63 5.73
N GLY A 43 -10.09 -2.47 7.03
CA GLY A 43 -11.15 -2.22 8.00
C GLY A 43 -11.87 -0.91 7.73
N LEU A 44 -11.14 0.18 7.48
CA LEU A 44 -11.74 1.46 7.14
C LEU A 44 -12.45 1.42 5.79
N SER A 45 -11.90 0.69 4.80
CA SER A 45 -12.56 0.54 3.50
C SER A 45 -13.89 -0.20 3.64
N MET A 46 -13.94 -1.25 4.46
CA MET A 46 -15.17 -1.98 4.76
C MET A 46 -16.18 -1.11 5.53
N VAL A 47 -15.75 -0.45 6.61
CA VAL A 47 -16.63 0.42 7.42
C VAL A 47 -17.13 1.61 6.60
N GLY A 48 -16.26 2.22 5.80
CA GLY A 48 -16.63 3.31 4.89
C GLY A 48 -17.63 2.87 3.83
N ALA A 49 -17.47 1.67 3.26
CA ALA A 49 -18.45 1.10 2.33
C ALA A 49 -19.81 0.89 3.00
N LEU A 50 -19.84 0.31 4.20
CA LEU A 50 -21.07 0.07 4.96
C LEU A 50 -21.77 1.38 5.38
N LEU A 51 -20.99 2.38 5.83
CA LEU A 51 -21.51 3.71 6.16
C LEU A 51 -22.15 4.37 4.93
N LEU A 52 -21.45 4.39 3.80
CA LEU A 52 -21.99 4.94 2.56
C LEU A 52 -23.23 4.18 2.07
N MET A 53 -23.33 2.88 2.37
CA MET A 53 -24.51 2.06 2.07
C MET A 53 -25.72 2.43 2.94
N ALA A 54 -25.48 2.83 4.20
CA ALA A 54 -26.53 3.25 5.12
C ALA A 54 -27.04 4.67 4.84
N LEU A 55 -26.23 5.53 4.20
CA LEU A 55 -26.61 6.91 3.86
C LEU A 55 -27.33 7.00 2.51
N GLN A 56 -28.26 7.96 2.40
CA GLN A 56 -28.94 8.26 1.15
C GLN A 56 -28.05 9.11 0.21
N PHE A 57 -28.03 8.75 -1.08
CA PHE A 57 -27.13 9.29 -2.11
C PHE A 57 -27.26 10.80 -2.39
N ASN A 58 -28.33 11.46 -1.94
CA ASN A 58 -28.65 12.85 -2.28
C ASN A 58 -28.67 13.80 -1.07
N THR A 59 -27.92 13.48 -0.02
CA THR A 59 -27.86 14.31 1.19
C THR A 59 -26.47 14.92 1.34
N ASN A 60 -26.37 16.17 1.81
CA ASN A 60 -25.07 16.80 2.13
C ASN A 60 -24.21 15.94 3.07
N ALA A 61 -24.85 15.18 3.98
CA ALA A 61 -24.20 14.21 4.84
C ALA A 61 -23.43 13.12 4.06
N TYR A 62 -23.97 12.66 2.92
CA TYR A 62 -23.28 11.71 2.04
C TYR A 62 -22.02 12.33 1.42
N ALA A 63 -22.09 13.58 0.98
CA ALA A 63 -20.95 14.27 0.40
C ALA A 63 -19.80 14.46 1.42
N TYR A 64 -20.11 14.91 2.65
CA TYR A 64 -19.09 15.09 3.69
C TYR A 64 -18.49 13.76 4.18
N THR A 65 -19.33 12.73 4.36
CA THR A 65 -18.84 11.39 4.77
C THR A 65 -17.98 10.76 3.68
N TRP A 66 -18.40 10.87 2.42
CA TRP A 66 -17.59 10.42 1.28
C TRP A 66 -16.25 11.16 1.20
N ALA A 67 -16.27 12.49 1.35
CA ALA A 67 -15.06 13.31 1.30
C ALA A 67 -14.05 12.94 2.40
N GLY A 68 -14.53 12.77 3.64
CA GLY A 68 -13.70 12.30 4.75
C GLY A 68 -13.16 10.90 4.51
N ALA A 69 -14.01 9.97 4.05
CA ALA A 69 -13.61 8.60 3.77
C ALA A 69 -12.52 8.53 2.69
N VAL A 70 -12.61 9.36 1.65
CA VAL A 70 -11.59 9.48 0.60
C VAL A 70 -10.25 9.91 1.20
N ILE A 71 -10.19 11.05 1.88
CA ILE A 71 -8.92 11.57 2.43
C ILE A 71 -8.24 10.55 3.35
N VAL A 72 -9.01 9.96 4.26
CA VAL A 72 -8.45 8.99 5.21
C VAL A 72 -8.01 7.71 4.48
N ARG A 73 -8.78 7.25 3.49
CA ARG A 73 -8.42 6.06 2.69
C ARG A 73 -7.15 6.30 1.86
N SER A 74 -7.01 7.44 1.19
CA SER A 74 -5.81 7.75 0.40
C SER A 74 -4.59 7.90 1.32
N GLY A 75 -4.75 8.49 2.51
CA GLY A 75 -3.70 8.56 3.53
C GLY A 75 -3.26 7.17 4.02
N LEU A 76 -4.22 6.28 4.30
CA LEU A 76 -3.91 4.89 4.67
C LEU A 76 -3.25 4.12 3.52
N ALA A 77 -3.68 4.33 2.28
CA ALA A 77 -3.04 3.72 1.12
C ALA A 77 -1.56 4.14 1.02
N ALA A 78 -1.25 5.42 1.25
CA ALA A 78 0.13 5.90 1.29
C ALA A 78 0.95 5.24 2.42
N LEU A 79 0.34 5.05 3.60
CA LEU A 79 0.98 4.33 4.70
C LEU A 79 1.21 2.85 4.40
N VAL A 80 0.32 2.20 3.64
CA VAL A 80 0.49 0.82 3.17
C VAL A 80 1.66 0.72 2.18
N VAL A 81 1.72 1.62 1.18
CA VAL A 81 2.86 1.67 0.25
C VAL A 81 4.17 1.89 1.01
N ARG A 82 4.16 2.79 2.01
CA ARG A 82 5.30 2.98 2.90
C ARG A 82 5.68 1.71 3.65
N GLU A 83 4.72 0.99 4.21
CA GLU A 83 4.96 -0.25 4.95
C GLU A 83 5.58 -1.32 4.04
N ILE A 84 5.05 -1.50 2.83
CA ILE A 84 5.60 -2.39 1.79
C ILE A 84 7.04 -1.99 1.47
N ALA A 85 7.24 -0.70 1.22
CA ALA A 85 8.55 -0.19 0.85
C ALA A 85 9.55 -0.38 1.99
N ALA A 86 9.16 -0.18 3.25
CA ALA A 86 10.00 -0.39 4.43
C ALA A 86 10.42 -1.85 4.56
N GLN A 87 9.48 -2.79 4.38
CA GLN A 87 9.77 -4.22 4.43
C GLN A 87 10.73 -4.65 3.32
N VAL A 88 10.58 -4.09 2.11
CA VAL A 88 11.49 -4.36 0.99
C VAL A 88 12.89 -3.77 1.24
N LEU A 89 12.96 -2.55 1.79
CA LEU A 89 14.22 -1.83 2.03
C LEU A 89 15.01 -2.33 3.24
N VAL A 90 14.37 -2.94 4.25
CA VAL A 90 15.07 -3.51 5.42
C VAL A 90 16.06 -4.59 5.01
N GLU A 91 15.77 -5.36 3.95
CA GLU A 91 16.69 -6.37 3.42
C GLU A 91 17.96 -5.72 2.83
N TYR A 92 17.88 -4.46 2.37
CA TYR A 92 19.02 -3.68 1.89
C TYR A 92 19.70 -2.94 3.04
N ARG A 93 20.68 -3.61 3.69
CA ARG A 93 21.47 -3.05 4.82
C ARG A 93 21.99 -1.62 4.59
N GLY A 94 22.37 -1.26 3.36
CA GLY A 94 22.87 0.07 3.00
C GLY A 94 21.81 1.17 2.84
N LEU A 95 20.53 0.81 2.65
CA LEU A 95 19.41 1.74 2.45
C LEU A 95 18.46 1.82 3.66
N SER A 96 18.66 0.95 4.66
CA SER A 96 17.84 0.90 5.88
C SER A 96 17.82 2.23 6.65
N LEU A 97 18.94 2.97 6.65
CA LEU A 97 19.07 4.32 7.23
C LEU A 97 18.26 5.38 6.46
N LEU A 98 18.07 5.19 5.15
CA LEU A 98 17.27 6.09 4.33
C LEU A 98 15.77 5.89 4.62
N SER A 99 15.33 4.65 4.86
CA SER A 99 13.90 4.27 4.92
C SER A 99 13.06 5.04 5.95
N ARG A 100 13.62 5.37 7.13
CA ARG A 100 12.82 5.89 8.24
C ARG A 100 12.32 7.31 8.00
N ASN A 101 13.12 8.15 7.35
CA ASN A 101 12.75 9.54 7.02
C ASN A 101 12.46 9.75 5.52
N SER A 102 13.09 9.01 4.61
CA SER A 102 12.87 9.19 3.16
C SER A 102 11.45 8.85 2.74
N MET A 103 10.79 7.93 3.44
CA MET A 103 9.42 7.55 3.08
C MET A 103 8.38 8.60 3.42
N VAL A 104 8.60 9.39 4.48
CA VAL A 104 7.73 10.55 4.75
C VAL A 104 7.86 11.53 3.59
N TRP A 105 9.09 11.75 3.10
CA TRP A 105 9.33 12.56 1.92
C TRP A 105 8.67 12.00 0.67
N VAL A 106 8.66 10.67 0.46
CA VAL A 106 7.94 10.07 -0.69
C VAL A 106 6.44 10.37 -0.61
N VAL A 107 5.80 10.18 0.55
CA VAL A 107 4.37 10.47 0.71
C VAL A 107 4.07 11.97 0.54
N VAL A 108 4.91 12.83 1.13
CA VAL A 108 4.78 14.29 0.99
C VAL A 108 4.99 14.71 -0.47
N LEU A 109 5.98 14.16 -1.16
CA LEU A 109 6.26 14.46 -2.57
C LEU A 109 5.13 13.94 -3.46
N CYS A 110 4.53 12.79 -3.14
CA CYS A 110 3.34 12.29 -3.85
C CYS A 110 2.13 13.21 -3.66
N ALA A 111 1.90 13.68 -2.43
CA ALA A 111 0.82 14.60 -2.11
C ALA A 111 1.01 15.96 -2.80
N LEU A 112 2.23 16.51 -2.74
CA LEU A 112 2.59 17.77 -3.38
C LEU A 112 2.54 17.67 -4.90
N GLY A 113 3.05 16.59 -5.49
CA GLY A 113 2.95 16.34 -6.93
C GLY A 113 1.50 16.23 -7.40
N SER A 114 0.65 15.57 -6.62
CA SER A 114 -0.79 15.49 -6.90
C SER A 114 -1.46 16.87 -6.83
N LEU A 115 -1.14 17.67 -5.81
CA LEU A 115 -1.65 19.04 -5.65
C LEU A 115 -1.19 19.98 -6.77
N ALA A 116 0.08 19.90 -7.15
CA ALA A 116 0.66 20.70 -8.23
C ALA A 116 0.04 20.35 -9.60
N ALA A 117 -0.18 19.05 -9.87
CA ALA A 117 -0.84 18.61 -11.10
C ALA A 117 -2.27 19.18 -11.21
N ILE A 118 -2.99 19.26 -10.09
CA ILE A 118 -4.34 19.83 -10.04
C ILE A 118 -4.31 21.35 -10.25
N SER A 119 -3.37 22.06 -9.60
CA SER A 119 -3.32 23.53 -9.68
C SER A 119 -2.94 24.06 -11.06
N TYR A 120 -2.10 23.33 -11.82
CA TYR A 120 -1.68 23.75 -13.15
C TYR A 120 -2.58 23.23 -14.28
N GLY A 121 -3.29 22.12 -14.07
CA GLY A 121 -3.99 21.40 -15.14
C GLY A 121 -5.48 21.70 -15.28
N PHE A 122 -6.15 22.23 -14.26
CA PHE A 122 -7.61 22.31 -14.24
C PHE A 122 -8.13 23.71 -13.89
N ASP A 123 -8.91 24.28 -14.82
CA ASP A 123 -9.70 25.49 -14.59
C ASP A 123 -11.10 25.08 -14.12
N PHE A 124 -11.47 25.51 -12.91
CA PHE A 124 -12.71 25.09 -12.23
C PHE A 124 -13.88 26.06 -12.42
N SER A 125 -13.73 27.05 -13.31
CA SER A 125 -14.62 28.19 -13.47
C SER A 125 -16.06 27.87 -13.95
N GLY A 126 -16.36 26.63 -14.37
CA GLY A 126 -17.66 26.25 -14.93
C GLY A 126 -18.47 25.18 -14.16
N GLU A 127 -18.07 24.74 -12.96
CA GLU A 127 -18.67 23.57 -12.31
C GLU A 127 -19.58 23.89 -11.11
N SER A 128 -20.69 23.14 -10.99
CA SER A 128 -21.68 23.31 -9.93
C SER A 128 -21.18 22.96 -8.53
N PHE A 129 -20.17 22.08 -8.38
CA PHE A 129 -19.60 21.66 -7.09
C PHE A 129 -18.06 21.53 -7.15
N PRO A 130 -17.32 22.65 -7.14
CA PRO A 130 -15.86 22.65 -7.35
C PRO A 130 -15.10 21.85 -6.29
N PHE A 131 -15.58 21.86 -5.03
CA PHE A 131 -14.92 21.14 -3.94
C PHE A 131 -14.91 19.61 -4.13
N LEU A 132 -16.03 19.03 -4.57
CA LEU A 132 -16.14 17.58 -4.78
C LEU A 132 -15.25 17.12 -5.93
N ARG A 133 -15.17 17.93 -6.99
CA ARG A 133 -14.30 17.72 -8.15
C ARG A 133 -12.82 17.73 -7.75
N ILE A 134 -12.38 18.73 -6.98
CA ILE A 134 -11.00 18.81 -6.48
C ILE A 134 -10.65 17.57 -5.65
N LEU A 135 -11.55 17.16 -4.75
CA LEU A 135 -11.29 16.02 -3.87
C LEU A 135 -11.26 14.69 -4.62
N LEU A 136 -12.10 14.54 -5.65
CA LEU A 136 -12.04 13.41 -6.58
C LEU A 136 -10.72 13.41 -7.36
N LEU A 137 -10.30 14.55 -7.93
CA LEU A 137 -9.04 14.67 -8.65
C LEU A 137 -7.84 14.37 -7.75
N PHE A 138 -7.89 14.82 -6.49
CA PHE A 138 -6.86 14.53 -5.50
C PHE A 138 -6.71 13.04 -5.23
N ASP A 139 -7.81 12.32 -4.96
CA ASP A 139 -7.77 10.87 -4.74
C ASP A 139 -7.20 10.12 -5.95
N GLN A 140 -7.61 10.55 -7.14
CA GLN A 140 -7.19 10.00 -8.41
C GLN A 140 -5.69 10.18 -8.68
N MET A 141 -5.18 11.40 -8.48
CA MET A 141 -3.75 11.71 -8.63
C MET A 141 -2.90 11.02 -7.55
N MET A 142 -3.40 10.95 -6.32
CA MET A 142 -2.73 10.23 -5.24
C MET A 142 -2.60 8.74 -5.59
N ALA A 143 -3.70 8.10 -6.04
CA ALA A 143 -3.68 6.70 -6.45
C ALA A 143 -2.68 6.44 -7.58
N LEU A 144 -2.66 7.30 -8.61
CA LEU A 144 -1.70 7.23 -9.72
C LEU A 144 -0.25 7.35 -9.24
N THR A 145 0.02 8.31 -8.35
CA THR A 145 1.39 8.56 -7.87
C THR A 145 1.89 7.42 -6.98
N LEU A 146 1.03 6.92 -6.10
CA LEU A 146 1.32 5.75 -5.27
C LEU A 146 1.54 4.49 -6.13
N MET A 147 0.72 4.30 -7.17
CA MET A 147 0.90 3.22 -8.14
C MET A 147 2.28 3.32 -8.79
N PHE A 148 2.65 4.49 -9.29
CA PHE A 148 3.94 4.68 -9.94
C PHE A 148 5.12 4.41 -8.99
N CYS A 149 5.04 4.92 -7.76
CA CYS A 149 6.02 4.63 -6.72
C CYS A 149 6.19 3.13 -6.46
N LEU A 150 5.06 2.41 -6.35
CA LEU A 150 5.06 0.99 -6.07
C LEU A 150 5.55 0.15 -7.27
N VAL A 151 5.25 0.57 -8.51
CA VAL A 151 5.80 -0.03 -9.74
C VAL A 151 7.31 0.14 -9.81
N ILE A 152 7.84 1.33 -9.51
CA ILE A 152 9.30 1.56 -9.45
C ILE A 152 9.92 0.64 -8.40
N LEU A 153 9.30 0.54 -7.22
CA LEU A 153 9.80 -0.29 -6.14
C LEU A 153 9.82 -1.78 -6.50
N LEU A 154 8.77 -2.30 -7.15
CA LEU A 154 8.78 -3.67 -7.66
C LEU A 154 9.78 -3.86 -8.80
N GLY A 155 9.91 -2.88 -9.70
CA GLY A 155 10.92 -2.90 -10.75
C GLY A 155 12.32 -3.04 -10.17
N PHE A 156 12.61 -2.30 -9.09
CA PHE A 156 13.86 -2.43 -8.35
C PHE A 156 14.04 -3.82 -7.73
N VAL A 157 13.00 -4.41 -7.14
CA VAL A 157 13.03 -5.77 -6.58
C VAL A 157 13.25 -6.84 -7.66
N LEU A 158 12.62 -6.70 -8.83
CA LEU A 158 12.78 -7.63 -9.94
C LEU A 158 14.18 -7.53 -10.56
N TRP A 159 14.74 -6.33 -10.62
CA TRP A 159 16.09 -6.09 -11.12
C TRP A 159 17.16 -6.63 -10.16
N PHE A 160 16.91 -6.56 -8.85
CA PHE A 160 17.78 -7.11 -7.82
C PHE A 160 17.07 -8.24 -7.07
N PRO A 161 17.05 -9.47 -7.62
CA PRO A 161 16.30 -10.59 -7.06
C PRO A 161 16.90 -11.01 -5.71
N MET A 162 16.42 -10.40 -4.63
CA MET A 162 16.71 -10.82 -3.27
C MET A 162 15.62 -11.78 -2.77
N PRO A 163 15.94 -12.69 -1.85
CA PRO A 163 14.96 -13.61 -1.29
C PRO A 163 14.02 -12.87 -0.33
N LEU A 164 12.98 -12.21 -0.88
CA LEU A 164 11.90 -11.67 -0.06
C LEU A 164 11.02 -12.79 0.50
N ALA A 165 10.49 -12.58 1.70
CA ALA A 165 9.51 -13.48 2.28
C ALA A 165 8.29 -13.56 1.34
N ARG A 166 7.77 -14.77 1.12
CA ARG A 166 6.64 -14.99 0.22
C ARG A 166 5.42 -14.14 0.59
N ASN A 167 5.20 -13.90 1.89
CA ASN A 167 4.10 -13.05 2.35
C ASN A 167 4.31 -11.58 2.00
N VAL A 168 5.56 -11.08 2.04
CA VAL A 168 5.89 -9.71 1.60
C VAL A 168 5.69 -9.59 0.08
N GLN A 169 6.09 -10.59 -0.70
CA GLN A 169 5.82 -10.60 -2.14
C GLN A 169 4.32 -10.59 -2.43
N LEU A 170 3.55 -11.51 -1.81
CA LEU A 170 2.09 -11.57 -1.97
C LEU A 170 1.40 -10.29 -1.51
N TYR A 171 1.90 -9.65 -0.46
CA TYR A 171 1.41 -8.36 0.03
C TYR A 171 1.66 -7.25 -0.99
N SER A 172 2.89 -7.13 -1.50
CA SER A 172 3.26 -6.15 -2.53
C SER A 172 2.44 -6.31 -3.80
N PHE A 173 2.31 -7.53 -4.33
CA PHE A 173 1.52 -7.80 -5.54
C PHE A 173 0.01 -7.63 -5.29
N GLY A 174 -0.49 -8.12 -4.14
CA GLY A 174 -1.89 -8.04 -3.77
C GLY A 174 -2.37 -6.60 -3.57
N PHE A 175 -1.48 -5.68 -3.16
CA PHE A 175 -1.79 -4.25 -3.10
C PHE A 175 -1.52 -3.51 -4.41
N LEU A 176 -0.52 -3.95 -5.22
CA LEU A 176 -0.22 -3.34 -6.51
C LEU A 176 -1.37 -3.46 -7.50
N ILE A 177 -1.95 -4.64 -7.65
CA ILE A 177 -2.95 -4.90 -8.71
C ILE A 177 -4.19 -3.99 -8.54
N PRO A 178 -4.78 -3.85 -7.34
CA PRO A 178 -5.89 -2.91 -7.12
C PRO A 178 -5.51 -1.45 -7.37
N LEU A 179 -4.30 -1.06 -6.95
CA LEU A 179 -3.80 0.30 -7.12
C LEU A 179 -3.55 0.60 -8.61
N PHE A 180 -3.07 -0.39 -9.36
CA PHE A 180 -2.89 -0.33 -10.81
C PHE A 180 -4.23 -0.25 -11.55
N ALA A 181 -5.19 -1.12 -11.22
CA ALA A 181 -6.53 -1.08 -11.81
C ALA A 181 -7.20 0.28 -11.58
N THR A 182 -7.04 0.85 -10.38
CA THR A 182 -7.53 2.18 -10.04
C THR A 182 -6.79 3.26 -10.85
N GLY A 183 -5.46 3.22 -10.90
CA GLY A 183 -4.65 4.17 -11.66
C GLY A 183 -4.98 4.18 -13.15
N VAL A 184 -5.09 3.02 -13.78
CA VAL A 184 -5.47 2.90 -15.21
C VAL A 184 -6.88 3.44 -15.44
N THR A 185 -7.82 3.16 -14.53
CA THR A 185 -9.18 3.71 -14.61
C THR A 185 -9.17 5.23 -14.60
N VAL A 186 -8.33 5.83 -13.76
CA VAL A 186 -8.15 7.28 -13.69
C VAL A 186 -7.51 7.83 -14.96
N ALA A 187 -6.43 7.22 -15.43
CA ALA A 187 -5.73 7.68 -16.65
C ALA A 187 -6.68 7.66 -17.85
N VAL A 188 -7.47 6.60 -18.00
CA VAL A 188 -8.48 6.49 -19.06
C VAL A 188 -9.59 7.53 -18.88
N ARG A 189 -10.02 7.84 -17.65
CA ARG A 189 -11.00 8.92 -17.41
C ARG A 189 -10.46 10.30 -17.78
N MET A 190 -9.19 10.57 -17.53
CA MET A 190 -8.53 11.83 -17.88
C MET A 190 -8.42 12.00 -19.39
N LEU A 191 -8.11 10.92 -20.12
CA LEU A 191 -7.83 10.96 -21.56
C LEU A 191 -9.06 10.68 -22.45
N GLY A 192 -9.99 9.85 -22.00
CA GLY A 192 -11.08 9.28 -22.81
C GLY A 192 -12.42 10.01 -22.73
N GLY A 193 -12.60 10.95 -21.80
CA GLY A 193 -13.87 11.67 -21.63
C GLY A 193 -14.96 10.91 -20.87
N PRO A 194 -16.16 11.50 -20.69
CA PRO A 194 -17.19 11.03 -19.76
C PRO A 194 -17.80 9.66 -20.09
N GLU A 195 -17.76 9.23 -21.35
CA GLU A 195 -18.44 8.01 -21.82
C GLU A 195 -17.79 6.73 -21.30
N TRP A 196 -16.50 6.82 -20.94
CA TRP A 196 -15.74 5.70 -20.37
C TRP A 196 -15.96 5.52 -18.87
N HIS A 197 -16.72 6.40 -18.21
CA HIS A 197 -16.81 6.40 -16.74
C HIS A 197 -17.45 5.13 -16.18
N ARG A 198 -18.56 4.68 -16.79
CA ARG A 198 -19.30 3.47 -16.40
C ARG A 198 -18.57 2.17 -16.72
N PRO A 199 -18.16 1.89 -17.97
CA PRO A 199 -17.53 0.61 -18.30
C PRO A 199 -16.22 0.40 -17.52
N MET A 200 -15.43 1.46 -17.37
CA MET A 200 -14.15 1.36 -16.67
C MET A 200 -14.33 1.12 -15.17
N SER A 201 -15.38 1.68 -14.56
CA SER A 201 -15.71 1.42 -13.16
C SER A 201 -16.04 -0.06 -12.93
N GLY A 202 -16.89 -0.65 -13.78
CA GLY A 202 -17.25 -2.06 -13.68
C GLY A 202 -16.06 -3.00 -13.85
N ILE A 203 -15.19 -2.72 -14.83
CA ILE A 203 -13.96 -3.50 -15.07
C ILE A 203 -13.02 -3.41 -13.86
N SER A 204 -12.79 -2.21 -13.33
CA SER A 204 -11.92 -1.99 -12.18
C SER A 204 -12.43 -2.74 -10.93
N THR A 205 -13.73 -2.67 -10.66
CA THR A 205 -14.35 -3.43 -9.57
C THR A 205 -14.20 -4.94 -9.75
N LEU A 206 -14.39 -5.46 -10.97
CA LEU A 206 -14.21 -6.88 -11.25
C LEU A 206 -12.76 -7.35 -11.05
N VAL A 207 -11.79 -6.56 -11.54
CA VAL A 207 -10.36 -6.82 -11.31
C VAL A 207 -10.03 -6.82 -9.81
N ASN A 208 -10.58 -5.87 -9.06
CA ASN A 208 -10.41 -5.80 -7.60
C ASN A 208 -10.96 -7.05 -6.91
N ILE A 209 -12.16 -7.51 -7.27
CA ILE A 209 -12.77 -8.72 -6.72
C ILE A 209 -11.90 -9.95 -6.99
N VAL A 210 -11.48 -10.14 -8.24
CA VAL A 210 -10.62 -11.28 -8.63
C VAL A 210 -9.30 -11.23 -7.86
N CYS A 211 -8.68 -10.06 -7.78
CA CYS A 211 -7.43 -9.87 -7.06
C CYS A 211 -7.57 -10.13 -5.55
N LEU A 212 -8.59 -9.57 -4.90
CA LEU A 212 -8.83 -9.78 -3.47
C LEU A 212 -9.12 -11.25 -3.15
N GLY A 213 -9.90 -11.92 -4.00
CA GLY A 213 -10.18 -13.35 -3.89
C GLY A 213 -8.91 -14.20 -4.04
N TRP A 214 -8.13 -13.95 -5.09
CA TRP A 214 -6.84 -14.60 -5.31
C TRP A 214 -5.89 -14.38 -4.13
N TRP A 215 -5.76 -13.13 -3.68
CA TRP A 215 -4.88 -12.76 -2.58
C TRP A 215 -5.30 -13.45 -1.27
N ALA A 216 -6.61 -13.47 -0.99
CA ALA A 216 -7.15 -14.22 0.14
C ALA A 216 -6.72 -15.69 0.05
N ILE A 217 -6.90 -16.37 -1.10
CA ILE A 217 -6.56 -17.79 -1.27
C ILE A 217 -5.05 -18.06 -1.11
N CYS A 218 -4.20 -17.17 -1.62
CA CYS A 218 -2.75 -17.36 -1.63
C CYS A 218 -2.06 -17.11 -0.28
N LEU A 219 -2.69 -16.38 0.64
CA LEU A 219 -2.16 -16.16 2.00
C LEU A 219 -2.04 -17.48 2.78
N ARG A 220 -0.85 -17.75 3.32
CA ARG A 220 -0.53 -18.97 4.11
C ARG A 220 0.19 -18.59 5.41
N ALA A 221 -0.13 -19.32 6.49
CA ALA A 221 0.56 -19.20 7.77
C ALA A 221 2.00 -19.71 7.65
N GLY A 222 2.95 -19.05 8.31
CA GLY A 222 4.32 -19.56 8.45
C GLY A 222 5.25 -19.35 7.24
N ALA A 223 4.92 -18.49 6.27
CA ALA A 223 5.84 -18.16 5.18
C ALA A 223 6.90 -17.10 5.55
N GLU A 224 6.89 -16.60 6.79
CA GLU A 224 7.81 -15.59 7.33
C GLU A 224 9.01 -16.20 8.06
N SER A 225 8.90 -17.44 8.53
CA SER A 225 9.94 -18.11 9.32
C SER A 225 11.22 -18.46 8.54
N ARG A 226 11.34 -18.05 7.28
CA ARG A 226 12.51 -18.29 6.43
C ARG A 226 13.38 -17.06 6.13
N VAL A 227 12.94 -15.85 6.48
CA VAL A 227 13.73 -14.62 6.20
C VAL A 227 14.41 -14.06 7.46
N GLY A 228 14.01 -14.51 8.65
CA GLY A 228 14.70 -14.20 9.92
C GLY A 228 15.89 -15.11 10.25
N ALA A 229 16.20 -16.12 9.43
CA ALA A 229 17.45 -16.86 9.59
C ALA A 229 18.57 -16.00 9.02
N ALA A 230 19.26 -15.29 9.91
CA ALA A 230 20.46 -14.51 9.62
C ALA A 230 21.27 -15.12 8.46
N ILE A 231 21.48 -14.34 7.39
CA ILE A 231 22.33 -14.68 6.23
C ILE A 231 23.78 -15.00 6.64
N ILE A 232 24.14 -14.77 7.91
CA ILE A 232 25.29 -15.40 8.52
C ILE A 232 24.77 -16.58 9.34
N PRO A 233 24.98 -17.83 8.91
CA PRO A 233 25.05 -18.92 9.86
C PRO A 233 26.17 -18.54 10.83
N ARG A 234 25.84 -17.92 11.96
CA ARG A 234 26.76 -17.87 13.10
C ARG A 234 26.77 -19.29 13.63
N GLY A 235 27.51 -20.14 12.94
CA GLY A 235 27.93 -21.39 13.53
C GLY A 235 28.68 -21.06 14.82
N PRO A 236 28.59 -21.90 15.85
CA PRO A 236 29.33 -21.69 17.10
C PRO A 236 30.84 -21.50 16.86
N GLU A 237 31.37 -21.98 15.73
CA GLU A 237 32.75 -21.75 15.30
C GLU A 237 33.05 -20.31 14.84
N THR A 238 32.12 -19.65 14.15
CA THR A 238 32.31 -18.27 13.66
C THR A 238 32.21 -17.28 14.81
N GLU A 239 31.33 -17.54 15.78
CA GLU A 239 31.24 -16.76 17.02
C GLU A 239 32.52 -16.90 17.86
N ARG A 240 33.07 -18.12 17.98
CA ARG A 240 34.37 -18.35 18.62
C ARG A 240 35.52 -17.64 17.90
N ARG A 241 35.54 -17.63 16.56
CA ARG A 241 36.55 -16.88 15.78
C ARG A 241 36.44 -15.37 15.99
N LEU A 242 35.23 -14.81 15.99
CA LEU A 242 35.00 -13.38 16.22
C LEU A 242 35.36 -12.96 17.65
N LEU A 243 35.02 -13.78 18.64
CA LEU A 243 35.44 -13.56 20.04
C LEU A 243 36.96 -13.66 20.19
N GLY A 244 37.60 -14.58 19.46
CA GLY A 244 39.07 -14.66 19.38
C GLY A 244 39.70 -13.40 18.77
N GLN A 245 39.17 -12.92 17.65
CA GLN A 245 39.65 -11.67 17.01
C GLN A 245 39.44 -10.44 17.90
N LEU A 246 38.33 -10.37 18.65
CA LEU A 246 38.08 -9.33 19.64
C LEU A 246 39.08 -9.40 20.82
N ALA A 247 39.42 -10.61 21.28
CA ALA A 247 40.41 -10.79 22.34
C ALA A 247 41.82 -10.39 21.89
N GLU A 248 42.21 -10.72 20.67
CA GLU A 248 43.48 -10.28 20.07
C GLU A 248 43.55 -8.76 19.93
N LEU A 249 42.48 -8.12 19.44
CA LEU A 249 42.40 -6.66 19.34
C LEU A 249 42.50 -5.98 20.72
N ASN A 250 41.84 -6.53 21.75
CA ASN A 250 41.97 -6.01 23.10
C ASN A 250 43.40 -6.14 23.65
N GLN A 251 44.09 -7.26 23.41
CA GLN A 251 45.49 -7.41 23.82
C GLN A 251 46.44 -6.43 23.11
N VAL A 252 46.21 -6.17 21.81
CA VAL A 252 47.00 -5.17 21.06
C VAL A 252 46.76 -3.76 21.59
N LEU A 253 45.52 -3.42 21.97
CA LEU A 253 45.20 -2.12 22.53
C LEU A 253 45.76 -1.96 23.96
N GLU A 254 45.68 -3.00 24.79
CA GLU A 254 46.26 -2.98 26.14
C GLU A 254 47.79 -2.91 26.14
N SER A 255 48.45 -3.63 25.23
CA SER A 255 49.91 -3.56 25.06
C SER A 255 50.38 -2.19 24.55
N ARG A 256 49.64 -1.55 23.63
CA ARG A 256 49.90 -0.15 23.24
C ARG A 256 49.68 0.83 24.38
N ARG A 257 48.66 0.61 25.22
CA ARG A 257 48.37 1.49 26.37
C ARG A 257 49.44 1.42 27.46
N LYS A 258 50.14 0.30 27.62
CA LYS A 258 51.26 0.16 28.58
C LYS A 258 52.59 0.72 28.08
N ASN A 259 52.72 0.98 26.78
CA ASN A 259 53.92 1.55 26.14
C ASN A 259 53.83 3.08 25.91
N ILE A 260 52.80 3.73 26.46
CA ILE A 260 52.65 5.19 26.58
C ILE A 260 52.66 5.51 28.06
#